data_AF-A0A4R5VXW8-F1
#
_entry.id   AF-A0A4R5VXW8-F1
#
_cell.length_a   1.000
_cell.length_b   1.000
_cell.length_c   1.000
_cell.angle_alpha   90.00
_cell.angle_beta   90.00
_cell.angle_gamma   90.00
#
_symmetry.space_group_name_H-M   'P 1'
#
loop_
_entity.id
_entity.type
_entity.pdbx_description
1 polymer ?
#
loop_
_entity_poly.entity_id
_entity_poly.type
_entity_poly.pdbx_seq_one_letter_code
_entity_poly.pdbx_strand_id
1 'polypeptide(L)' 'MAKTLELQFETATGKIARITVDNPKEPIDEAVVKQSMDQIVSSGAFYTGSGDLVSAKGARIVERNVTDYELV' A
#
# COMPACT_ATOMS: atom_id res chain seq x y z
N MET A 1 -2.39 -14.62 11.82
CA MET A 1 -1.22 -14.09 11.08
C MET A 1 -1.71 -13.71 9.69
N ALA A 2 -1.89 -12.43 9.42
CA ALA A 2 -2.25 -11.95 8.08
C ALA A 2 -1.12 -11.02 7.63
N LYS A 3 -0.40 -11.43 6.57
CA LYS A 3 0.52 -10.54 5.89
C LYS A 3 -0.32 -9.60 5.03
N THR A 4 -0.03 -8.31 5.09
CA THR A 4 -0.68 -7.31 4.26
C THR A 4 0.38 -6.64 3.40
N LEU A 5 0.14 -6.56 2.09
CA LEU A 5 1.00 -5.80 1.19
C LEU A 5 0.55 -4.34 1.23
N GLU A 6 1.42 -3.47 1.72
CA GLU A 6 1.20 -2.03 1.74
C GLU A 6 1.87 -1.40 0.51
N LEU A 7 1.07 -0.83 -0.38
CA LEU A 7 1.48 -0.05 -1.54
C LEU A 7 1.50 1.43 -1.16
N GLN A 8 2.61 2.11 -1.45
CA GLN A 8 2.83 3.52 -1.11
C GLN A 8 2.85 4.37 -2.39
N PHE A 9 2.05 5.42 -2.39
CA PHE A 9 1.92 6.34 -3.51
C PHE A 9 2.24 7.75 -3.06
N GLU A 10 2.91 8.51 -3.92
CA GLU A 10 2.99 9.95 -3.78
C GLU A 10 1.70 10.58 -4.29
N THR A 11 1.21 11.59 -3.58
CA THR A 11 0.01 12.34 -3.97
C THR A 11 0.38 13.69 -4.54
N ALA A 12 -0.55 14.35 -5.24
CA ALA A 12 -0.34 15.67 -5.83
C ALA A 12 0.08 16.75 -4.80
N THR A 13 -0.20 16.53 -3.50
CA THR A 13 0.22 17.44 -2.42
C THR A 13 1.60 17.08 -1.81
N GLY A 14 2.31 16.10 -2.36
CA GLY A 14 3.60 15.60 -1.85
C GLY A 14 3.49 14.69 -0.62
N LYS A 15 2.26 14.36 -0.18
CA LYS A 15 2.03 13.40 0.91
C LYS A 15 2.03 11.96 0.39
N ILE A 16 2.22 11.01 1.30
CA ILE A 16 2.18 9.58 0.99
C ILE A 16 0.79 9.02 1.29
N ALA A 17 0.12 8.51 0.27
CA ALA A 17 -1.07 7.67 0.39
C ALA A 17 -0.69 6.20 0.44
N ARG A 18 -1.48 5.39 1.14
CA ARG A 18 -1.25 3.95 1.30
C ARG A 18 -2.48 3.17 0.88
N ILE A 19 -2.27 2.12 0.08
CA ILE A 19 -3.29 1.13 -0.25
C ILE A 19 -2.82 -0.21 0.30
N THR A 20 -3.64 -0.87 1.08
CA THR A 20 -3.33 -2.18 1.68
C THR A 20 -4.05 -3.30 0.95
N VAL A 21 -3.33 -4.36 0.64
CA VAL A 21 -3.86 -5.59 0.04
C VAL A 21 -3.71 -6.71 1.07
N ASP A 22 -4.84 -7.19 1.57
CA ASP A 22 -4.88 -8.31 2.50
C ASP A 22 -4.67 -9.63 1.76
N ASN A 23 -3.93 -10.56 2.38
CA ASN A 23 -3.58 -11.86 1.81
C ASN A 23 -2.97 -11.74 0.40
N PRO A 24 -1.85 -11.01 0.23
CA PRO A 24 -1.25 -10.84 -1.08
C PRO A 24 -0.78 -12.18 -1.63
N LYS A 25 -0.81 -12.30 -2.96
CA LYS A 25 -0.31 -13.50 -3.63
C LYS A 25 1.18 -13.68 -3.36
N GLU A 26 1.58 -14.88 -2.92
CA GLU A 26 2.98 -15.25 -2.71
C GLU A 26 3.47 -16.23 -3.81
N PRO A 27 4.72 -16.10 -4.30
CA PRO A 27 5.70 -15.08 -3.95
C PRO A 27 5.35 -13.70 -4.52
N ILE A 28 5.78 -12.65 -3.81
CA ILE A 28 5.63 -11.26 -4.29
C ILE A 28 6.59 -11.05 -5.46
N ASP A 29 6.03 -10.65 -6.59
CA ASP A 29 6.80 -10.25 -7.78
C ASP A 29 6.81 -8.73 -7.87
N GLU A 30 8.00 -8.14 -7.69
CA GLU A 30 8.21 -6.70 -7.71
C GLU A 30 7.79 -6.06 -9.05
N ALA A 31 7.96 -6.77 -10.17
CA ALA A 31 7.57 -6.26 -11.49
C ALA A 31 6.04 -6.18 -11.61
N VAL A 32 5.34 -7.20 -11.12
CA VAL A 32 3.87 -7.22 -11.10
C VAL A 32 3.32 -6.16 -10.15
N VAL A 33 3.93 -6.00 -8.98
CA VAL A 33 3.55 -4.96 -8.02
C VAL A 33 3.72 -3.58 -8.65
N LYS A 34 4.89 -3.30 -9.26
CA LYS A 34 5.14 -2.03 -9.93
C LYS A 34 4.14 -1.78 -11.05
N GLN A 35 3.89 -2.76 -11.91
CA GLN A 35 2.90 -2.63 -12.99
C GLN A 35 1.51 -2.32 -12.45
N SER A 36 1.09 -2.99 -11.37
CA SER A 36 -0.20 -2.76 -10.74
C SER A 36 -0.29 -1.35 -10.14
N MET A 37 0.77 -0.87 -9.49
CA MET A 37 0.85 0.50 -8.97
C MET A 37 0.78 1.53 -10.09
N ASP A 38 1.49 1.31 -11.20
CA ASP A 38 1.46 2.21 -12.36
C ASP A 38 0.06 2.26 -13.00
N GLN A 39 -0.64 1.11 -13.07
CA GLN A 39 -2.03 1.05 -13.52
C GLN A 39 -2.98 1.80 -12.58
N ILE A 40 -2.78 1.69 -11.27
CA ILE A 40 -3.57 2.42 -10.26
C ILE A 40 -3.42 3.93 -10.47
N VAL A 41 -2.19 4.43 -10.61
CA VAL A 41 -1.92 5.85 -10.89
C VAL A 41 -2.55 6.26 -12.23
N SER A 42 -2.33 5.49 -13.28
CA SER A 42 -2.86 5.80 -14.62
C SER A 42 -4.38 5.77 -14.70
N SER A 43 -5.04 4.96 -13.86
CA SER A 43 -6.50 4.90 -13.82
C SER A 43 -7.13 6.20 -13.36
N GLY A 44 -6.43 7.00 -12.55
CA GLY A 44 -6.99 8.18 -11.88
C GLY A 44 -8.21 7.89 -11.00
N ALA A 45 -8.49 6.62 -10.69
CA ALA A 45 -9.72 6.19 -10.02
C ALA A 45 -9.68 6.41 -8.50
N PHE A 46 -8.51 6.72 -7.95
CA PHE A 46 -8.30 6.87 -6.52
C PHE A 46 -8.03 8.32 -6.16
N TYR A 47 -8.97 8.92 -5.45
CA TYR A 47 -8.82 10.23 -4.82
C TYR A 47 -8.58 10.05 -3.33
N THR A 48 -7.63 10.78 -2.77
CA THR A 48 -7.38 10.80 -1.33
C THR A 48 -7.65 12.20 -0.78
N GLY A 49 -7.85 12.33 0.53
CA GLY A 49 -7.93 13.66 1.16
C GLY A 49 -6.65 14.51 0.99
N SER A 50 -5.57 13.91 0.48
CA SER A 50 -4.31 14.58 0.13
C SER A 50 -4.13 14.76 -1.39
N GLY A 51 -5.19 14.61 -2.18
CA GLY A 51 -5.18 14.73 -3.64
C GLY A 51 -5.03 13.40 -4.38
N ASP A 52 -4.87 13.50 -5.69
CA ASP A 52 -4.71 12.36 -6.61
C ASP A 52 -3.40 11.62 -6.37
N LEU A 53 -3.38 10.33 -6.69
CA LEU A 53 -2.16 9.53 -6.74
C LEU A 53 -1.37 9.91 -7.99
N VAL A 54 -0.13 10.38 -7.84
CA VAL A 54 0.71 10.87 -8.96
C VAL A 54 1.88 9.95 -9.28
N SER A 55 2.39 9.18 -8.32
CA SER A 55 3.51 8.27 -8.56
C SER A 55 3.51 7.08 -7.59
N ALA A 56 4.08 5.96 -8.04
CA ALA A 56 4.38 4.81 -7.21
C ALA A 56 5.67 5.09 -6.43
N LYS A 57 5.60 5.12 -5.09
CA LYS A 57 6.75 5.36 -4.22
C LYS A 57 7.46 4.08 -3.79
N GLY A 58 6.70 3.02 -3.52
CA GLY A 58 7.23 1.73 -3.13
C GLY A 58 6.18 0.80 -2.56
N ALA A 59 6.57 -0.42 -2.19
CA ALA A 59 5.70 -1.41 -1.57
C ALA A 59 6.44 -2.15 -0.45
N ARG A 60 5.72 -2.58 0.58
CA ARG A 60 6.28 -3.37 1.68
C ARG A 60 5.27 -4.38 2.22
N ILE A 61 5.76 -5.54 2.66
CA ILE A 61 4.94 -6.48 3.43
C ILE A 61 4.93 -6.03 4.89
N VAL A 62 3.72 -5.93 5.45
CA VAL A 62 3.49 -5.62 6.86
C VAL A 62 2.93 -6.86 7.52
N GLU A 63 3.62 -7.33 8.55
CA GLU A 63 3.15 -8.38 9.44
C GLU A 63 2.94 -7.78 10.83
N ARG A 64 1.69 -7.83 11.31
CA ARG A 64 1.33 -7.26 12.61
C ARG A 64 1.09 -8.36 13.62
N ASN A 65 1.90 -8.37 14.67
CA ASN A 65 1.70 -9.19 15.86
C ASN A 65 1.13 -8.29 16.96
N VAL A 66 -0.02 -8.69 17.51
CA VAL A 66 -0.67 -7.99 18.61
C VAL A 66 -0.66 -8.92 19.81
N THR A 67 -0.09 -8.46 20.92
CA THR A 67 -0.11 -9.13 22.21
C THR A 67 -0.68 -8.16 23.22
N ASP A 68 -1.88 -8.45 23.70
CA ASP A 68 -2.51 -7.65 24.75
C ASP A 68 -1.94 -8.04 26.11
N TYR A 69 -1.72 -7.04 26.96
CA TYR A 69 -1.28 -7.23 28.35
C TYR A 69 -2.30 -6.56 29.27
N GLU A 70 -2.77 -7.28 30.29
CA GLU A 70 -3.58 -6.69 31.35
C GLU A 70 -2.67 -5.99 32.36
N LEU A 71 -2.94 -4.71 32.61
CA LEU A 71 -2.31 -3.95 33.69
C LEU A 71 -3.25 -4.00 34.90
N VAL A 72 -2.77 -4.60 35.99
CA VAL A 72 -3.46 -4.71 37.28
C VAL A 72 -3.19 -3.51 38.17
#